data_AF-A0A0G0I1S3-F1
#
_entry.id   AF-A0A0G0I1S3-F1
#
_cell.length_a   1.000
_cell.length_b   1.000
_cell.length_c   1.000
_cell.angle_alpha   90.00
_cell.angle_beta   90.00
_cell.angle_gamma   90.00
#
_symmetry.space_group_name_H-M   'P 1'
#
loop_
_entity.id
_entity.type
_entity.pdbx_description
1 polymer ?
#
loop_
_entity_poly.entity_id
_entity_poly.type
_entity_poly.pdbx_seq_one_letter_code
_entity_poly.pdbx_strand_id
1 'polypeptide(L)'
;MPGYRKHLQGGVVAFALGYIAISHYSQVSRTIPGFLLLLASTLFGSLFPDLDVTSKIQRIFYRGTVGAFLFLVVTMQHYALLFLSLLALFIGLLRHRTLLHDIFFVTLFPCVICYSVSSFVRDFHLVVLLGLFFIFGAWSHLFLDFGVFRRKKKRKKA
;
A
#
# COMPACT_ATOMS: atom_id res chain seq x y z
N MET A 1 0.55 -1.45 17.26
CA MET A 1 1.01 -2.82 16.93
C MET A 1 2.52 -2.82 16.82
N PRO A 2 3.24 -3.66 17.60
CA PRO A 2 4.68 -3.85 17.44
C PRO A 2 5.07 -4.58 16.12
N GLY A 3 4.09 -4.98 15.31
CA GLY A 3 4.28 -5.74 14.06
C GLY A 3 4.67 -4.94 12.81
N TYR A 4 4.46 -3.61 12.76
CA TYR A 4 4.72 -2.84 11.52
C TYR A 4 6.15 -2.98 10.99
N ARG A 5 7.13 -3.15 11.89
CA ARG A 5 8.53 -3.39 11.51
C ARG A 5 8.69 -4.72 10.76
N LYS A 6 7.94 -5.76 11.16
CA LYS A 6 7.94 -7.04 10.47
C LYS A 6 7.27 -6.93 9.10
N HIS A 7 6.19 -6.17 8.98
CA HIS A 7 5.54 -5.92 7.69
C HIS A 7 6.44 -5.10 6.75
N LEU A 8 7.13 -4.08 7.26
CA LEU A 8 8.13 -3.34 6.49
C LEU A 8 9.29 -4.25 6.05
N GLN A 9 9.81 -5.09 6.95
CA GLN A 9 10.84 -6.07 6.59
C GLN A 9 10.35 -7.03 5.50
N GLY A 10 9.12 -7.54 5.63
CA GLY A 10 8.45 -8.34 4.60
C GLY A 10 8.32 -7.59 3.27
N GLY A 11 7.96 -6.30 3.32
CA GLY A 11 7.89 -5.41 2.17
C GLY A 11 9.25 -5.22 1.48
N VAL A 12 10.34 -5.07 2.23
CA VAL A 12 11.71 -4.99 1.65
C VAL A 12 12.08 -6.29 0.95
N VAL A 13 11.77 -7.45 1.56
CA VAL A 13 12.03 -8.75 0.94
C VAL A 13 11.19 -8.94 -0.32
N ALA A 14 9.90 -8.60 -0.26
CA ALA A 14 9.00 -8.66 -1.41
C ALA A 14 9.43 -7.72 -2.53
N PHE A 15 9.91 -6.52 -2.20
CA PHE A 15 10.49 -5.60 -3.17
C PHE A 15 11.72 -6.22 -3.84
N ALA A 16 12.68 -6.75 -3.08
CA ALA A 16 13.90 -7.32 -3.64
C ALA A 16 13.58 -8.50 -4.59
N LEU A 17 12.71 -9.43 -4.17
CA LEU A 17 12.29 -10.56 -5.00
C LEU A 17 11.53 -10.10 -6.24
N GLY A 18 10.57 -9.19 -6.08
CA GLY A 18 9.78 -8.64 -7.19
C GLY A 18 10.63 -7.86 -8.18
N TYR A 19 11.59 -7.06 -7.69
CA TYR A 19 12.52 -6.31 -8.52
C TYR A 19 13.41 -7.21 -9.34
N ILE A 20 14.04 -8.22 -8.72
CA ILE A 20 14.84 -9.20 -9.45
C ILE A 20 13.97 -9.92 -10.49
N ALA A 21 12.84 -10.48 -10.09
CA ALA A 21 11.97 -11.23 -10.98
C ALA A 21 11.47 -10.41 -12.17
N ILE A 22 10.93 -9.21 -11.94
CA ILE A 22 10.40 -8.36 -13.01
C ILE A 22 11.52 -7.82 -13.90
N SER A 23 12.69 -7.49 -13.34
CA SER A 23 13.83 -7.00 -14.13
C SER A 23 14.35 -7.99 -15.18
N HIS A 24 14.05 -9.28 -15.04
CA HIS A 24 14.34 -10.30 -16.04
C HIS A 24 13.37 -10.28 -17.24
N TYR A 25 12.14 -9.79 -17.07
CA TYR A 25 11.09 -9.85 -18.09
C TYR A 25 10.64 -8.47 -18.60
N SER A 26 10.91 -7.38 -17.88
CA SER A 26 10.54 -6.03 -18.30
C SER A 26 11.58 -4.97 -17.93
N GLN A 27 11.45 -3.79 -18.57
CA GLN A 27 12.34 -2.65 -18.32
C GLN A 27 11.95 -1.94 -17.03
N VAL A 28 12.50 -2.39 -15.91
CA VAL A 28 12.36 -1.68 -14.63
C VAL A 28 13.30 -0.47 -14.60
N SER A 29 12.84 0.65 -14.04
CA SER A 29 13.68 1.84 -13.90
C SER A 29 14.93 1.55 -13.08
N ARG A 30 16.10 1.75 -13.69
CA ARG A 30 17.42 1.58 -13.05
C ARG A 30 17.97 2.89 -12.47
N THR A 31 17.24 3.99 -12.63
CA THR A 31 17.59 5.27 -12.02
C THR A 31 17.35 5.18 -10.51
N ILE A 32 18.21 5.84 -9.72
CA ILE A 32 18.05 5.92 -8.25
C ILE A 32 16.63 6.44 -7.88
N PRO A 33 16.09 7.50 -8.50
CA PRO A 33 14.75 7.96 -8.18
C PRO A 33 13.66 6.93 -8.47
N GLY A 34 13.73 6.23 -9.62
CA GLY A 34 12.74 5.21 -9.96
C GLY A 34 12.80 4.00 -9.03
N PHE A 35 14.01 3.54 -8.67
CA PHE A 35 14.19 2.46 -7.70
C PHE A 35 13.59 2.81 -6.33
N LEU A 36 13.87 4.01 -5.82
CA LEU A 36 13.33 4.50 -4.56
C LEU A 36 11.81 4.64 -4.61
N LEU A 37 11.25 5.06 -5.75
CA LEU A 37 9.81 5.19 -5.93
C LEU A 37 9.11 3.81 -5.90
N LEU A 38 9.67 2.81 -6.57
CA LEU A 38 9.15 1.44 -6.54
C LEU A 38 9.24 0.83 -5.14
N LEU A 39 10.37 1.03 -4.46
CA LEU A 39 10.55 0.61 -3.06
C LEU A 39 9.51 1.27 -2.15
N ALA A 40 9.34 2.59 -2.27
CA ALA A 40 8.33 3.31 -1.51
C ALA A 40 6.93 2.74 -1.76
N SER A 41 6.57 2.48 -3.02
CA SER A 41 5.29 1.86 -3.39
C SER A 41 5.07 0.50 -2.69
N THR A 42 6.08 -0.37 -2.69
CA THR A 42 6.01 -1.66 -1.98
C THR A 42 5.88 -1.50 -0.48
N LEU A 43 6.64 -0.58 0.13
CA LEU A 43 6.54 -0.34 1.56
C LEU A 43 5.15 0.19 1.94
N PHE A 44 4.59 1.11 1.14
CA PHE A 44 3.20 1.56 1.33
C PHE A 44 2.21 0.41 1.22
N GLY A 45 2.35 -0.44 0.20
CA GLY A 45 1.52 -1.64 0.05
C GLY A 45 1.61 -2.57 1.27
N SER A 46 2.82 -2.78 1.81
CA SER A 46 3.04 -3.64 2.99
C SER A 46 2.41 -3.10 4.28
N LEU A 47 2.12 -1.80 4.33
CA LEU A 47 1.44 -1.15 5.45
C LEU A 47 -0.03 -0.88 5.18
N PHE A 48 -0.49 -1.07 3.95
CA PHE A 48 -1.84 -0.72 3.54
C PHE A 48 -2.91 -1.51 4.31
N PRO A 49 -2.79 -2.83 4.52
CA PRO A 49 -3.73 -3.56 5.36
C PRO A 49 -3.85 -3.02 6.80
N ASP A 50 -2.76 -2.52 7.37
CA ASP A 50 -2.72 -1.95 8.74
C ASP A 50 -3.45 -0.60 8.90
N LEU A 51 -3.95 -0.01 7.79
CA LEU A 51 -4.74 1.24 7.83
C LEU A 51 -6.17 1.03 8.31
N ASP A 52 -6.69 -0.21 8.27
CA ASP A 52 -8.06 -0.55 8.71
C ASP A 52 -8.21 -0.70 10.24
N VAL A 53 -7.10 -0.83 10.97
CA VAL A 53 -7.10 -0.91 12.43
C VAL A 53 -6.72 0.44 13.03
N THR A 54 -7.22 0.75 14.24
CA THR A 54 -6.76 1.84 15.09
C THR A 54 -5.27 1.69 15.46
N SER A 55 -4.41 1.98 14.49
CA SER A 55 -2.99 1.68 14.51
C SER A 55 -2.15 2.96 14.55
N LYS A 56 -0.86 2.81 14.86
CA LYS A 56 0.09 3.93 14.78
C LYS A 56 0.20 4.41 13.32
N ILE A 57 0.10 3.49 12.36
CA ILE A 57 0.17 3.77 10.92
C ILE A 57 -1.04 4.59 10.50
N GLN A 58 -2.25 4.20 10.93
CA GLN A 58 -3.46 4.97 10.65
C GLN A 58 -3.34 6.42 11.15
N ARG A 59 -2.82 6.64 12.37
CA ARG A 59 -2.57 7.99 12.89
C ARG A 59 -1.53 8.78 12.07
N ILE A 60 -0.48 8.12 11.61
CA ILE A 60 0.54 8.75 10.75
C ILE A 60 -0.08 9.11 9.40
N PHE A 61 -0.86 8.20 8.81
CA PHE A 61 -1.59 8.43 7.56
C PHE A 61 -2.47 9.68 7.68
N TYR A 62 -3.38 9.73 8.66
CA TYR A 62 -4.26 10.90 8.82
C TYR A 62 -3.52 12.21 9.09
N ARG A 63 -2.41 12.18 9.85
CA ARG A 63 -1.57 13.39 10.03
C ARG A 63 -0.96 13.86 8.71
N GLY A 64 -0.46 12.93 7.90
CA GLY A 64 0.05 13.22 6.56
C GLY A 64 -1.05 13.74 5.64
N THR A 65 -2.22 13.10 5.65
CA THR A 65 -3.41 13.51 4.89
C THR A 65 -3.84 14.93 5.26
N VAL A 66 -3.85 15.30 6.54
CA VAL A 66 -4.18 16.67 6.97
C VAL A 66 -3.17 17.68 6.42
N GLY A 67 -1.87 17.37 6.49
CA GLY A 67 -0.83 18.23 5.91
C GLY A 67 -1.00 18.40 4.39
N ALA A 68 -1.22 17.29 3.67
CA ALA A 68 -1.47 17.30 2.23
C ALA A 68 -2.76 18.05 1.88
N PHE A 69 -3.82 17.90 2.69
CA PHE A 69 -5.08 18.62 2.51
C PHE A 69 -4.87 20.13 2.60
N LEU A 70 -4.18 20.61 3.65
CA LEU A 70 -3.87 22.04 3.80
C LEU A 70 -3.05 22.58 2.62
N PHE A 71 -2.04 21.81 2.19
CA PHE A 71 -1.23 22.18 1.03
C PHE A 71 -2.07 22.28 -0.26
N LEU A 72 -2.96 21.31 -0.51
CA LEU A 72 -3.81 21.29 -1.70
C LEU A 72 -4.86 22.42 -1.68
N VAL A 73 -5.36 22.80 -0.50
CA VAL A 73 -6.23 23.98 -0.34
C VAL A 73 -5.49 25.25 -0.71
N VAL A 74 -4.27 25.45 -0.20
CA VAL A 74 -3.47 26.66 -0.48
C VAL A 74 -3.07 26.74 -1.96
N THR A 75 -2.79 25.60 -2.59
CA THR A 75 -2.41 25.52 -4.01
C THR A 75 -3.59 25.41 -4.98
N MET A 76 -4.83 25.49 -4.48
CA MET A 76 -6.08 25.45 -5.25
C MET A 76 -6.21 24.22 -6.17
N GLN A 77 -5.67 23.08 -5.75
CA GLN A 77 -5.71 21.83 -6.53
C GLN A 77 -7.00 21.04 -6.24
N HIS A 78 -8.13 21.52 -6.75
CA HIS A 78 -9.47 21.01 -6.39
C HIS A 78 -9.68 19.51 -6.65
N TYR A 79 -9.19 18.97 -7.78
CA TYR A 79 -9.34 17.54 -8.09
C TYR A 79 -8.55 16.66 -7.13
N ALA A 80 -7.29 17.00 -6.86
CA ALA A 80 -6.45 16.26 -5.92
C ALA A 80 -7.02 16.33 -4.50
N LEU A 81 -7.59 17.48 -4.11
CA LEU A 81 -8.27 17.65 -2.84
C LEU A 81 -9.46 16.70 -2.71
N LEU A 82 -10.33 16.62 -3.73
CA LEU A 82 -11.48 15.71 -3.76
C LEU A 82 -11.05 14.25 -3.62
N PHE A 83 -10.06 13.82 -4.41
CA PHE A 83 -9.54 12.44 -4.33
C PHE A 83 -8.95 12.13 -2.95
N LEU A 84 -8.15 13.03 -2.40
CA LEU A 84 -7.55 12.84 -1.08
C LEU A 84 -8.62 12.76 0.02
N SER A 85 -9.63 13.62 -0.03
CA SER A 85 -10.76 13.62 0.92
C SER A 85 -11.57 12.34 0.82
N LEU A 86 -11.91 11.87 -0.38
CA LEU A 86 -12.64 10.62 -0.60
C LEU A 86 -11.84 9.41 -0.09
N LEU A 87 -10.54 9.36 -0.38
CA LEU A 87 -9.65 8.30 0.09
C LEU A 87 -9.57 8.27 1.63
N ALA A 88 -9.43 9.44 2.26
CA ALA A 88 -9.36 9.56 3.70
C ALA A 88 -10.67 9.13 4.38
N LEU A 89 -11.81 9.55 3.83
CA LEU A 89 -13.13 9.12 4.30
C LEU A 89 -13.31 7.61 4.14
N PHE A 90 -12.93 7.06 2.99
CA PHE A 90 -13.02 5.63 2.73
C PHE A 90 -12.25 4.84 3.78
N ILE A 91 -10.98 5.17 4.01
CA ILE A 91 -10.14 4.51 5.03
C ILE A 91 -10.71 4.68 6.45
N GLY A 92 -11.37 5.81 6.74
CA GLY A 92 -11.99 6.06 8.05
C GLY A 92 -13.25 5.25 8.31
N LEU A 93 -13.96 4.87 7.24
CA LEU A 93 -15.16 4.04 7.29
C LEU A 93 -14.83 2.55 7.42
N LEU A 94 -13.60 2.14 7.09
CA LEU A 94 -13.11 0.78 7.29
C LEU A 94 -12.87 0.51 8.78
N ARG A 95 -13.95 0.35 9.55
CA ARG A 95 -13.93 0.01 10.98
C ARG A 95 -13.73 -1.49 11.23
N HIS A 96 -13.87 -2.31 10.21
CA HIS A 96 -13.77 -3.76 10.30
C HIS A 96 -12.56 -4.24 9.50
N ARG A 97 -11.73 -5.05 10.17
CA ARG A 97 -10.48 -5.68 9.72
C ARG A 97 -10.56 -6.54 8.44
N THR A 98 -11.68 -6.50 7.72
CA THR A 98 -12.07 -7.49 6.72
C THR A 98 -11.73 -7.06 5.31
N LEU A 99 -11.84 -5.77 4.96
CA LEU A 99 -11.68 -5.35 3.57
C LEU A 99 -10.20 -5.20 3.17
N LEU A 100 -9.36 -4.54 3.97
CA LEU A 100 -7.94 -4.42 3.62
C LEU A 100 -7.12 -5.69 3.90
N HIS A 101 -7.76 -6.73 4.45
CA HIS A 101 -7.18 -8.07 4.61
C HIS A 101 -7.74 -9.09 3.60
N ASP A 102 -8.61 -8.67 2.67
CA ASP A 102 -9.08 -9.50 1.56
C ASP A 102 -8.12 -9.40 0.36
N ILE A 103 -7.56 -10.54 -0.05
CA ILE A 103 -6.58 -10.58 -1.14
C ILE A 103 -7.15 -10.05 -2.45
N PHE A 104 -8.45 -10.27 -2.71
CA PHE A 104 -9.10 -9.76 -3.92
C PHE A 104 -9.24 -8.25 -3.86
N PHE A 105 -9.76 -7.71 -2.75
CA PHE A 105 -9.88 -6.28 -2.56
C PHE A 105 -8.53 -5.57 -2.70
N VAL A 106 -7.50 -6.07 -2.01
CA VAL A 106 -6.17 -5.45 -1.95
C VAL A 106 -5.43 -5.55 -3.29
N THR A 107 -5.84 -6.46 -4.17
CA THR A 107 -5.32 -6.57 -5.55
C THR A 107 -6.12 -5.71 -6.52
N LEU A 108 -7.46 -5.78 -6.45
CA LEU A 108 -8.35 -5.09 -7.40
C LEU A 108 -8.35 -3.58 -7.18
N PHE A 109 -8.31 -3.12 -5.93
CA PHE A 109 -8.35 -1.69 -5.62
C PHE A 109 -7.17 -0.92 -6.24
N PRO A 110 -5.89 -1.34 -6.07
CA PRO A 110 -4.77 -0.72 -6.78
C PRO A 110 -4.90 -0.81 -8.31
N CYS A 111 -5.40 -1.93 -8.85
CA CYS A 111 -5.60 -2.07 -10.30
C CYS A 111 -6.59 -1.04 -10.85
N VAL A 112 -7.72 -0.81 -10.17
CA VAL A 112 -8.71 0.20 -10.56
C VAL A 112 -8.12 1.61 -10.49
N ILE A 113 -7.33 1.90 -9.44
CA ILE A 113 -6.62 3.18 -9.34
C ILE A 113 -5.61 3.34 -10.47
N CYS A 114 -4.77 2.34 -10.72
CA CYS A 114 -3.79 2.38 -11.81
C CYS A 114 -4.45 2.56 -13.17
N TYR A 115 -5.55 1.86 -13.45
CA TYR A 115 -6.33 2.05 -14.67
C TYR A 115 -6.88 3.48 -14.77
N SER A 116 -7.45 4.00 -13.69
CA SER A 116 -7.99 5.37 -13.67
C SER A 116 -6.89 6.41 -13.91
N VAL A 117 -5.77 6.31 -13.20
CA VAL A 117 -4.61 7.23 -13.32
C VAL A 117 -3.95 7.11 -14.69
N SER A 118 -3.91 5.91 -15.27
CA SER A 118 -3.32 5.68 -16.59
C SER A 118 -4.00 6.46 -17.72
N SER A 119 -5.27 6.84 -17.54
CA SER A 119 -5.98 7.69 -18.50
C SER A 119 -5.49 9.14 -18.51
N PHE A 120 -4.75 9.57 -17.47
CA PHE A 120 -4.27 10.94 -17.30
C PHE A 120 -2.74 11.07 -17.37
N VAL A 121 -2.01 9.97 -17.23
CA VAL A 121 -0.53 9.97 -17.17
C VAL A 121 0.04 9.32 -18.43
N ARG A 122 1.02 10.00 -19.05
CA ARG A 122 1.65 9.54 -20.31
C ARG A 122 2.52 8.29 -20.13
N ASP A 123 3.11 8.11 -18.95
CA ASP A 123 3.96 6.96 -18.64
C ASP A 123 3.14 5.82 -18.02
N PHE A 124 2.45 5.09 -18.90
CA PHE A 124 1.64 3.92 -18.52
C PHE A 124 2.47 2.85 -17.79
N HIS A 125 3.70 2.61 -18.25
CA HIS A 125 4.56 1.55 -17.74
C HIS A 125 4.95 1.80 -16.29
N LEU A 126 5.30 3.05 -15.95
CA LEU A 126 5.58 3.44 -14.56
C LEU A 126 4.38 3.19 -13.65
N VAL A 127 3.16 3.60 -14.06
CA VAL A 127 1.94 3.44 -13.26
C VAL A 127 1.63 1.97 -12.99
N VAL A 128 1.81 1.12 -14.00
CA VAL A 128 1.63 -0.34 -13.86
C VAL A 128 2.67 -0.94 -12.92
N LEU A 129 3.95 -0.57 -13.05
CA LEU A 129 4.99 -1.03 -12.14
C LEU A 129 4.70 -0.59 -10.70
N LEU A 130 4.32 0.67 -10.48
CA LEU A 130 4.00 1.15 -9.14
C LEU A 130 2.84 0.36 -8.52
N GLY A 131 1.80 0.06 -9.30
CA GLY A 131 0.68 -0.78 -8.87
C GLY A 131 1.12 -2.21 -8.53
N LEU A 132 1.91 -2.85 -9.40
CA LEU A 132 2.44 -4.19 -9.18
C LEU A 132 3.28 -4.27 -7.89
N PHE A 133 4.20 -3.33 -7.71
CA PHE A 133 5.05 -3.29 -6.53
C PHE A 133 4.28 -2.97 -5.25
N PHE A 134 3.21 -2.17 -5.33
CA PHE A 134 2.26 -1.98 -4.23
C PHE A 134 1.57 -3.29 -3.86
N ILE A 135 1.05 -4.02 -4.86
CA ILE A 135 0.37 -5.31 -4.67
C ILE A 135 1.33 -6.33 -4.02
N PHE A 136 2.59 -6.42 -4.47
CA PHE A 136 3.59 -7.29 -3.84
C PHE A 136 3.82 -6.94 -2.36
N GLY A 137 3.87 -5.65 -2.04
CA GLY A 137 3.94 -5.19 -0.67
C GLY A 137 2.75 -5.68 0.14
N ALA A 138 1.55 -5.50 -0.38
CA ALA A 138 0.33 -5.86 0.32
C ALA A 138 0.16 -7.38 0.45
N TRP A 139 0.54 -8.17 -0.55
CA TRP A 139 0.61 -9.63 -0.45
C TRP A 139 1.61 -10.09 0.60
N SER A 140 2.77 -9.42 0.72
CA SER A 140 3.74 -9.74 1.76
C SER A 140 3.15 -9.56 3.17
N HIS A 141 2.30 -8.54 3.35
CA HIS A 141 1.57 -8.33 4.60
C HIS A 141 0.61 -9.49 4.86
N LEU A 142 -0.27 -9.80 3.91
CA LEU A 142 -1.25 -10.88 4.04
C LEU A 142 -0.58 -12.24 4.29
N PHE A 143 0.54 -12.51 3.63
CA PHE A 143 1.29 -13.74 3.82
C PHE A 143 1.89 -13.87 5.23
N LEU A 144 2.41 -12.76 5.79
CA LEU A 144 2.90 -12.76 7.17
C LEU A 144 1.78 -12.97 8.19
N ASP A 145 0.61 -12.39 7.94
CA ASP A 145 -0.56 -12.49 8.82
C ASP A 145 -1.26 -13.86 8.73
N PHE A 146 -1.47 -14.39 7.53
CA PHE A 146 -2.21 -15.65 7.31
C PHE A 146 -1.31 -16.88 7.11
N GLY A 147 -0.16 -16.73 6.46
CA GLY A 147 0.71 -17.83 6.04
C GLY A 147 1.73 -18.29 7.09
N VAL A 148 2.25 -17.38 7.93
CA VAL A 148 3.37 -17.71 8.85
C VAL A 148 2.95 -17.80 10.32
N PHE A 149 1.90 -17.08 10.75
CA PHE A 149 1.53 -16.96 12.17
C PHE A 149 0.12 -17.41 12.55
N ARG A 150 -0.42 -18.44 11.90
CA ARG A 150 -1.46 -19.27 12.51
C ARG A 150 -0.85 -20.21 13.58
N ARG A 151 -0.06 -19.67 14.51
CA ARG A 151 0.26 -20.37 15.76
C ARG A 151 -1.06 -20.52 16.48
N LYS A 152 -1.67 -21.70 16.35
CA LYS A 152 -2.84 -22.13 17.12
C LYS A 152 -2.65 -21.61 18.54
N LYS A 153 -3.46 -20.61 18.93
CA LYS A 153 -3.62 -20.22 20.31
C LYS A 153 -4.15 -21.48 20.99
N LYS A 154 -3.26 -22.34 21.49
CA LYS A 154 -3.61 -23.50 22.30
C LYS A 154 -4.48 -22.91 23.41
N ARG A 155 -5.77 -23.23 23.38
CA ARG A 155 -6.68 -23.06 24.50
C ARG A 155 -5.97 -23.68 25.70
N LYS A 156 -5.40 -22.86 26.59
CA LYS A 156 -5.32 -23.26 27.99
C LYS A 156 -6.75 -23.14 28.50
N LYS A 157 -7.50 -24.24 28.36
CA LYS A 157 -8.68 -24.48 29.18
C LYS A 157 -8.16 -24.99 30.51
N ALA A 158 -8.64 -24.35 31.58
CA ALA A 158 -8.65 -24.73 32.99
C ALA A 158 -7.33 -25.30 33.54
#